data_AF-A0A535V7N3-F1
#
_entry.id   AF-A0A535V7N3-F1
#
_cell.length_a   1.000
_cell.length_b   1.000
_cell.length_c   1.000
_cell.angle_alpha   90.00
_cell.angle_beta   90.00
_cell.angle_gamma   90.00
#
_symmetry.space_group_name_H-M   'P 1'
#
loop_
_entity.id
_entity.type
_entity.pdbx_description
1 polymer ?
#
loop_
_entity_poly.entity_id
_entity_poly.type
_entity_poly.pdbx_seq_one_letter_code
_entity_poly.pdbx_strand_id
1 'polypeptide(L)'
;YSIVQWCAEHGILLLSTPNAGSWLNMAESVQRIIKARALAGQHVYDVEILKDWFRDTIDAWNRHPTPFVWGGKRHARRDRAYARRHRLGGSGATTSYILPRRIRSVHFYKPAGNTTGLGN
;
A
#
# COMPACT_ATOMS: atom_id res chain seq x y z
N TYR A 1 -30.56 17.24 -8.43
CA TYR A 1 -29.78 16.97 -7.20
C TYR A 1 -28.32 16.81 -7.56
N SER A 2 -27.43 17.54 -6.90
CA SER A 2 -26.00 17.26 -6.98
C SER A 2 -25.65 16.06 -6.10
N ILE A 3 -24.55 15.36 -6.41
CA ILE A 3 -24.06 14.24 -5.59
C ILE A 3 -23.80 14.68 -4.13
N VAL A 4 -23.39 15.93 -3.92
CA VAL A 4 -23.13 16.50 -2.59
C VAL A 4 -24.42 16.60 -1.78
N GLN A 5 -25.50 17.08 -2.39
CA GLN A 5 -26.82 17.17 -1.74
C GLN A 5 -27.35 15.78 -1.39
N TRP A 6 -27.28 14.84 -2.34
CA TRP A 6 -27.70 13.46 -2.10
C TRP A 6 -26.91 12.81 -0.94
N CYS A 7 -25.58 12.97 -0.91
CA CYS A 7 -24.76 12.46 0.20
C CYS A 7 -25.15 13.08 1.54
N ALA A 8 -25.38 14.40 1.58
CA ALA A 8 -25.79 15.09 2.80
C ALA A 8 -27.14 14.59 3.33
N GLU A 9 -28.12 14.40 2.46
CA GLU A 9 -29.44 13.85 2.80
C GLU A 9 -29.37 12.42 3.36
N HIS A 10 -28.37 11.64 2.94
CA HIS A 10 -28.16 10.26 3.40
C HIS A 10 -27.15 10.15 4.56
N GLY A 11 -26.67 11.27 5.11
CA GLY A 11 -25.71 11.27 6.22
C GLY A 11 -24.30 10.80 5.84
N ILE A 12 -23.94 10.86 4.55
CA ILE A 12 -22.63 10.44 4.03
C ILE A 12 -21.70 11.65 3.98
N LEU A 13 -20.66 11.66 4.82
CA LEU A 13 -19.65 12.70 4.83
C LEU A 13 -18.67 12.55 3.65
N LEU A 14 -18.57 13.58 2.83
CA LEU A 14 -17.56 13.65 1.77
C LEU A 14 -16.25 14.23 2.31
N LEU A 15 -15.16 13.48 2.14
CA LEU A 15 -13.82 13.92 2.49
C LEU A 15 -13.11 14.43 1.24
N SER A 16 -12.63 15.68 1.28
CA SER A 16 -11.82 16.22 0.20
C SER A 16 -10.45 15.54 0.17
N THR A 17 -10.14 14.85 -0.94
CA THR A 17 -8.79 14.32 -1.19
C THR A 17 -8.04 15.28 -2.11
N PRO A 18 -6.79 15.66 -1.80
CA PRO A 18 -6.02 16.55 -2.67
C PRO A 18 -5.77 15.90 -4.04
N ASN A 19 -5.65 16.73 -5.06
CA ASN A 19 -5.25 16.28 -6.40
C ASN A 19 -3.91 15.52 -6.32
N ALA A 20 -3.82 14.38 -7.02
CA ALA A 20 -2.71 13.42 -6.92
C ALA A 20 -2.47 12.80 -5.52
N GLY A 21 -3.43 12.92 -4.60
CA GLY A 21 -3.43 12.31 -3.27
C GLY A 21 -3.87 10.85 -3.25
N SER A 22 -3.80 10.14 -4.37
CA SER A 22 -4.35 8.79 -4.55
C SER A 22 -3.71 7.77 -3.56
N TRP A 23 -2.48 8.02 -3.14
CA TRP A 23 -1.78 7.29 -2.07
C TRP A 23 -2.40 7.42 -0.67
N LEU A 24 -3.19 8.47 -0.41
CA LEU A 24 -4.01 8.62 0.81
C LEU A 24 -5.34 7.87 0.70
N ASN A 25 -5.76 7.53 -0.52
CA ASN A 25 -7.01 6.81 -0.74
C ASN A 25 -6.81 5.31 -0.45
N MET A 26 -7.26 4.88 0.73
CA MET A 26 -7.22 3.49 1.13
C MET A 26 -7.99 2.58 0.17
N ALA A 27 -9.04 3.07 -0.48
CA ALA A 27 -9.81 2.29 -1.44
C ALA A 27 -8.98 1.91 -2.68
N GLU A 28 -8.16 2.82 -3.21
CA GLU A 28 -7.29 2.51 -4.36
C GLU A 28 -6.26 1.43 -4.01
N SER A 29 -5.72 1.48 -2.78
CA SER A 29 -4.78 0.47 -2.32
C SER A 29 -5.41 -0.92 -2.24
N VAL A 30 -6.66 -1.03 -1.77
CA VAL A 30 -7.43 -2.28 -1.76
C VAL A 30 -7.70 -2.75 -3.19
N GLN A 31 -8.21 -1.87 -4.05
CA GLN A 31 -8.48 -2.18 -5.47
C GLN A 31 -7.24 -2.73 -6.18
N ARG A 32 -6.06 -2.13 -5.94
CA ARG A 32 -4.81 -2.61 -6.54
C ARG A 32 -4.42 -4.01 -6.08
N ILE A 33 -4.64 -4.35 -4.80
CA ILE A 33 -4.39 -5.71 -4.28
C ILE A 33 -5.37 -6.71 -4.90
N ILE A 34 -6.65 -6.38 -4.91
CA ILE A 34 -7.70 -7.25 -5.46
C ILE A 34 -7.49 -7.46 -6.96
N LYS A 35 -7.26 -6.40 -7.73
CA LYS A 35 -6.95 -6.48 -9.17
C LYS A 35 -5.73 -7.36 -9.44
N ALA A 36 -4.65 -7.18 -8.68
CA ALA A 36 -3.45 -7.99 -8.87
C ALA A 36 -3.71 -9.47 -8.55
N ARG A 37 -4.53 -9.80 -7.55
CA ARG A 37 -4.86 -11.19 -7.23
C ARG A 37 -5.82 -11.84 -8.22
N ALA A 38 -6.84 -11.10 -8.64
CA ALA A 38 -7.84 -11.59 -9.57
C ALA A 38 -7.27 -11.82 -10.98
N LEU A 39 -6.35 -10.96 -11.43
CA LEU A 39 -5.97 -10.89 -12.85
C LEU A 39 -4.49 -11.13 -13.14
N ALA A 40 -3.63 -11.37 -12.15
CA ALA A 40 -2.19 -11.56 -12.42
C ALA A 40 -1.95 -12.73 -13.39
N GLY A 41 -1.32 -12.43 -14.52
CA GLY A 41 -0.95 -13.42 -15.53
C GLY A 41 -2.11 -13.91 -16.40
N GLN A 42 -3.29 -13.32 -16.28
CA GLN A 42 -4.48 -13.72 -17.04
C GLN A 42 -4.86 -12.66 -18.07
N HIS A 43 -5.37 -13.11 -19.23
CA HIS A 43 -5.98 -12.24 -20.22
C HIS A 43 -7.45 -12.65 -20.39
N VAL A 44 -8.37 -11.78 -19.97
CA VAL A 44 -9.80 -12.06 -19.96
C VAL A 44 -10.48 -11.36 -21.12
N TYR A 45 -11.31 -12.08 -21.87
CA TYR A 45 -12.05 -11.56 -23.04
C TYR A 45 -13.57 -11.49 -22.81
N ASP A 46 -14.05 -11.91 -21.63
CA ASP A 46 -15.46 -11.90 -21.25
C ASP A 46 -15.66 -11.14 -19.93
N VAL A 47 -16.65 -10.26 -19.92
CA VAL A 47 -17.01 -9.43 -18.77
C VAL A 47 -17.64 -10.25 -17.64
N GLU A 48 -18.36 -11.32 -17.94
CA GLU A 48 -18.97 -12.14 -16.88
C GLU A 48 -17.90 -12.95 -16.14
N ILE A 49 -16.96 -13.55 -16.88
CA ILE A 49 -15.77 -14.22 -16.30
C ILE A 49 -14.98 -13.23 -15.43
N LEU A 50 -14.80 -11.99 -15.90
CA LEU A 50 -14.12 -10.95 -15.14
C LEU A 50 -14.82 -10.68 -13.79
N LYS A 51 -16.15 -10.56 -13.79
CA LYS A 51 -16.94 -10.32 -12.57
C LYS A 51 -16.82 -11.48 -11.59
N ASP A 52 -16.93 -12.71 -12.07
CA ASP A 52 -16.87 -13.89 -11.21
C ASP A 52 -15.49 -14.02 -10.55
N TRP A 53 -14.40 -13.80 -11.30
CA TRP A 53 -13.06 -13.82 -10.73
C TRP A 53 -12.84 -12.73 -9.67
N PHE A 54 -13.40 -11.54 -9.88
CA PHE A 54 -13.38 -10.50 -8.85
C PHE A 54 -14.16 -10.91 -7.61
N ARG A 55 -15.35 -11.49 -7.78
CA ARG A 55 -16.20 -11.97 -6.68
C ARG A 55 -15.47 -13.04 -5.85
N ASP A 56 -14.92 -14.05 -6.50
CA ASP A 56 -14.15 -15.12 -5.85
C ASP A 56 -12.93 -14.58 -5.10
N THR A 57 -12.22 -13.61 -5.72
CA THR A 57 -11.06 -12.97 -5.09
C THR A 57 -11.46 -12.16 -3.86
N ILE A 58 -12.58 -11.44 -3.92
CA ILE A 58 -13.12 -10.68 -2.79
C ILE A 58 -13.55 -11.61 -1.67
N ASP A 59 -14.26 -12.70 -1.98
CA ASP A 59 -14.68 -13.68 -0.98
C ASP A 59 -13.48 -14.36 -0.29
N ALA A 60 -12.46 -14.72 -1.06
CA ALA A 60 -11.21 -15.23 -0.52
C ALA A 60 -10.47 -14.17 0.35
N TRP A 61 -10.46 -12.91 -0.08
CA TRP A 61 -9.86 -11.83 0.69
C TRP A 61 -10.64 -11.55 1.99
N ASN A 62 -11.98 -11.59 1.96
CA ASN A 62 -12.81 -11.37 3.15
C ASN A 62 -12.56 -12.45 4.23
N ARG A 63 -12.28 -13.69 3.84
CA ARG A 63 -11.89 -14.76 4.78
C ARG A 63 -10.54 -14.50 5.45
N HIS A 64 -9.56 -14.00 4.70
CA HIS A 64 -8.21 -13.73 5.20
C HIS A 64 -7.65 -12.40 4.63
N PRO A 65 -8.11 -11.26 5.16
CA PRO A 65 -7.74 -9.97 4.62
C PRO A 65 -6.25 -9.71 4.87
N THR A 66 -5.58 -9.14 3.87
CA THR A 66 -4.20 -8.67 4.08
C THR A 66 -4.24 -7.33 4.80
N PRO A 67 -3.65 -7.22 6.00
CA PRO A 67 -3.67 -5.96 6.74
C PRO A 67 -2.98 -4.85 5.93
N PHE A 68 -3.64 -3.69 5.86
CA PHE A 68 -3.05 -2.51 5.25
C PHE A 68 -2.22 -1.76 6.29
N VAL A 69 -0.90 -1.92 6.24
CA VAL A 69 0.03 -1.25 7.16
C VAL A 69 0.68 -0.07 6.45
N TRP A 70 0.53 1.12 7.04
CA TRP A 70 1.22 2.31 6.59
C TRP A 70 2.74 2.12 6.67
N GLY A 71 3.47 2.47 5.61
CA GLY A 71 4.91 2.28 5.60
C GLY A 71 5.33 0.80 5.75
N GLY A 72 4.59 -0.15 5.18
CA GLY A 72 4.92 -1.58 5.25
C GLY A 72 6.17 -2.00 4.45
N LYS A 73 6.13 -3.17 3.81
CA LYS A 73 7.29 -3.78 3.11
C LYS A 73 8.03 -2.83 2.14
N ARG A 74 7.33 -1.87 1.50
CA ARG A 74 7.93 -0.87 0.60
C ARG A 74 8.78 0.17 1.34
N HIS A 75 8.32 0.66 2.50
CA HIS A 75 9.11 1.55 3.34
C HIS A 75 10.31 0.80 3.90
N ALA A 76 10.11 -0.41 4.43
CA ALA A 76 11.22 -1.26 4.89
C ALA A 76 12.23 -1.60 3.78
N ARG A 77 11.80 -1.71 2.51
CA ARG A 77 12.72 -1.83 1.35
C ARG A 77 13.49 -0.54 1.10
N ARG A 78 12.84 0.63 1.21
CA ARG A 78 13.49 1.94 1.10
C ARG A 78 14.49 2.13 2.23
N ASP A 79 14.10 1.87 3.47
CA ASP A 79 14.98 1.95 4.65
C ASP A 79 16.19 1.05 4.49
N ARG A 80 16.01 -0.20 4.05
CA ARG A 80 17.13 -1.10 3.74
C ARG A 80 18.03 -0.53 2.64
N ALA A 81 17.48 0.03 1.58
CA ALA A 81 18.28 0.64 0.52
C ALA A 81 19.09 1.86 1.01
N TYR A 82 18.54 2.65 1.94
CA TYR A 82 19.23 3.79 2.56
C TYR A 82 20.21 3.37 3.66
N ALA A 83 19.95 2.28 4.38
CA ALA A 83 20.82 1.75 5.43
C ALA A 83 22.06 1.03 4.87
N ARG A 84 22.06 0.61 3.59
CA ARG A 84 23.27 0.13 2.93
C ARG A 84 24.30 1.26 2.92
N ARG A 85 25.48 1.00 3.50
CA ARG A 85 26.61 1.94 3.63
C ARG A 85 27.05 2.56 2.30
N HIS A 86 26.77 1.90 1.18
CA HIS A 86 26.99 2.40 -0.18
C HIS A 86 25.66 2.42 -0.96
N ARG A 87 25.38 3.54 -1.62
CA ARG A 87 24.25 3.65 -2.55
C ARG A 87 24.53 2.68 -3.70
N LEU A 88 23.74 1.61 -3.80
CA LEU A 88 23.69 0.81 -5.02
C LEU A 88 23.02 1.69 -6.08
N GLY A 89 23.82 2.38 -6.90
CA GLY A 89 23.34 2.97 -8.14
C GLY A 89 22.86 1.84 -9.05
N GLY A 90 21.73 2.05 -9.74
CA GLY A 90 21.15 1.07 -10.67
C GLY A 90 21.98 0.81 -11.94
N SER A 91 23.26 1.15 -11.93
CA SER A 91 24.26 0.82 -12.94
C SER A 91 25.61 0.77 -12.24
N GLY A 92 26.48 -0.17 -12.59
CA GLY A 92 27.79 -0.43 -11.96
C GLY A 92 28.84 0.68 -12.13
N ALA A 93 28.42 1.94 -12.29
CA ALA A 93 29.29 3.08 -12.35
C ALA A 93 29.77 3.44 -10.93
N THR A 94 31.07 3.27 -10.69
CA THR A 94 31.76 3.75 -9.49
C THR A 94 31.81 5.28 -9.50
N THR A 95 31.64 5.91 -8.34
CA THR A 95 31.89 7.33 -8.15
C THR A 95 33.27 7.52 -7.49
N SER A 96 34.12 8.38 -8.07
CA SER A 96 35.49 8.62 -7.58
C SER A 96 35.56 9.60 -6.40
N TYR A 97 34.42 10.11 -5.92
CA TYR A 97 34.36 11.05 -4.80
C TYR A 97 33.25 10.68 -3.81
N ILE A 98 33.39 11.14 -2.57
CA ILE A 98 32.42 10.85 -1.51
C ILE A 98 31.14 11.64 -1.78
N LEU A 99 30.02 10.94 -2.04
CA LEU A 99 28.72 11.57 -2.11
C LEU A 99 28.25 12.00 -0.70
N PRO A 100 27.84 13.26 -0.49
CA PRO A 100 27.35 13.71 0.80
C PRO A 100 26.13 12.90 1.24
N ARG A 101 26.17 12.46 2.51
CA ARG A 101 25.14 11.60 3.09
C ARG A 101 23.88 12.43 3.37
N ARG A 102 22.79 12.22 2.63
CA ARG A 102 21.49 12.81 2.99
C ARG A 102 21.00 12.11 4.27
N ILE A 103 21.20 12.74 5.42
CA ILE A 103 20.69 12.23 6.71
C ILE A 103 19.17 12.38 6.69
N ARG A 104 18.46 11.32 6.28
CA ARG A 104 17.06 11.14 6.71
C ARG A 104 17.08 10.29 7.96
N SER A 105 16.36 10.71 9.00
CA SER A 105 16.09 9.87 10.16
C SER A 105 15.34 8.63 9.68
N VAL A 106 16.00 7.48 9.74
CA VAL A 106 15.32 6.18 9.57
C VAL A 106 14.48 6.01 10.82
N HIS A 107 13.19 6.35 10.75
CA HIS A 107 12.26 6.00 11.81
C HIS A 107 12.03 4.50 11.74
N PHE A 108 12.69 3.76 12.63
CA PHE A 108 12.35 2.37 12.86
C PHE A 108 10.96 2.34 13.51
N TYR A 109 9.94 2.00 12.72
CA TYR A 109 8.67 1.58 13.30
C TYR A 109 8.91 0.28 14.08
N LYS A 110 9.03 0.38 15.41
CA LYS A 110 8.93 -0.79 16.29
C LYS A 110 7.47 -1.22 16.29
N PRO A 111 7.13 -2.44 15.84
CA PRO A 111 5.81 -2.99 16.13
C PRO A 111 5.64 -3.00 17.65
N ALA A 112 4.52 -2.52 18.16
CA ALA A 112 4.17 -2.73 19.56
C ALA A 112 4.11 -4.26 19.78
N GLY A 113 5.13 -4.80 20.44
CA GLY A 113 5.11 -6.20 20.85
C GLY A 113 4.01 -6.35 21.89
N ASN A 114 3.07 -7.27 21.67
CA ASN A 114 2.13 -7.70 22.69
C ASN A 114 2.95 -8.23 23.87
N THR A 115 3.13 -7.39 24.89
CA THR A 115 3.64 -7.77 26.20
C THR A 115 2.45 -8.34 26.96
N THR A 116 2.06 -9.58 26.65
CA THR A 116 1.29 -10.38 27.59
C THR A 116 2.24 -10.79 28.70
N GLY A 117 2.04 -10.20 29.87
CA GLY A 117 2.84 -10.40 31.07
C GLY A 117 2.92 -11.87 31.46
N LEU A 118 4.15 -12.33 31.67
CA LEU A 118 4.44 -13.48 32.52
C LEU A 118 4.41 -12.96 33.96
N GLY A 119 3.28 -13.15 34.63
CA GLY A 119 3.18 -13.12 36.08
C GLY A 119 2.76 -14.50 36.55
N ASN A 120 3.73 -15.28 37.04
CA ASN A 120 3.53 -16.39 37.97
C ASN A 120 4.22 -16.00 39.27
#